data_AF-A0A257ZMX6-F1
#
_entry.id   AF-A0A257ZMX6-F1
#
_cell.length_a   1.000
_cell.length_b   1.000
_cell.length_c   1.000
_cell.angle_alpha   90.00
_cell.angle_beta   90.00
_cell.angle_gamma   90.00
#
_symmetry.space_group_name_H-M   'P 1'
#
loop_
_entity.id
_entity.type
_entity.pdbx_description
1 polymer ?
#
loop_
_entity_poly.entity_id
_entity_poly.type
_entity_poly.pdbx_seq_one_letter_code
_entity_poly.pdbx_strand_id
1 'polypeptide(L)' 'MAIAAAHSGPAGGAAVAGVALVAELPPGLSLATRDTAGVALRASHPQAARERVKLLTGEATAYDRRRPGFV' A
#
# COMPACT_ATOMS: atom_id res chain seq x y z
N MET A 1 -3.70 -17.80 -0.82
CA MET A 1 -3.47 -16.76 -1.82
C MET A 1 -4.83 -16.28 -2.29
N ALA A 2 -5.30 -15.11 -1.83
CA ALA A 2 -6.57 -14.53 -2.29
C ALA A 2 -6.28 -13.56 -3.45
N ILE A 3 -6.94 -13.78 -4.58
CA ILE A 3 -6.83 -12.92 -5.77
C ILE A 3 -8.00 -11.94 -5.67
N ALA A 4 -7.73 -10.65 -5.43
CA ALA A 4 -8.76 -9.62 -5.47
C ALA A 4 -8.95 -9.14 -6.93
N ALA A 5 -10.20 -9.06 -7.40
CA ALA A 5 -10.53 -8.53 -8.72
C ALA A 5 -11.14 -7.14 -8.57
N ALA A 6 -10.60 -6.16 -9.30
CA ALA A 6 -11.15 -4.81 -9.32
C ALA A 6 -12.42 -4.76 -10.17
N HIS A 7 -13.59 -4.56 -9.53
CA HIS A 7 -14.82 -4.17 -10.21
C HIS A 7 -15.56 -3.14 -9.36
N SER A 8 -16.02 -2.06 -9.99
CA SER A 8 -16.80 -1.01 -9.34
C SER A 8 -18.24 -1.47 -9.08
N GLY A 9 -18.62 -1.67 -7.82
CA GLY A 9 -19.98 -2.00 -7.37
C GLY A 9 -20.10 -1.94 -5.84
N PRO A 10 -21.27 -1.62 -5.25
CA PRO A 10 -21.34 -1.02 -3.92
C PRO A 10 -21.29 -2.02 -2.75
N ALA A 11 -20.40 -1.68 -1.82
CA ALA A 11 -20.46 -1.78 -0.35
C ALA A 11 -20.98 -3.07 0.32
N GLY A 12 -20.01 -3.82 0.87
CA GLY A 12 -20.22 -4.76 1.98
C GLY A 12 -18.89 -5.28 2.51
N GLY A 13 -18.32 -4.61 3.52
CA GLY A 13 -17.09 -5.03 4.22
C GLY A 13 -15.80 -4.45 3.66
N ALA A 14 -15.44 -3.24 4.12
CA ALA A 14 -14.15 -2.55 3.91
C ALA A 14 -13.47 -2.79 2.54
N ALA A 15 -14.25 -2.67 1.46
CA ALA A 15 -13.72 -2.54 0.12
C ALA A 15 -12.99 -1.19 0.02
N VAL A 16 -11.70 -1.21 -0.26
CA VAL A 16 -11.02 -0.02 -0.79
C VAL A 16 -11.81 0.41 -2.03
N ALA A 17 -12.17 1.68 -2.15
CA ALA A 17 -12.96 2.17 -3.28
C ALA A 17 -12.36 1.67 -4.61
N GLY A 18 -13.07 0.79 -5.32
CA GLY A 18 -12.63 0.16 -6.57
C GLY A 18 -12.07 -1.27 -6.48
N VAL A 19 -11.99 -1.86 -5.29
CA VAL A 19 -11.53 -3.25 -5.09
C VAL A 19 -12.59 -4.06 -4.35
N ALA A 20 -13.09 -5.13 -4.97
CA ALA A 20 -14.01 -6.08 -4.36
C ALA A 20 -13.33 -7.44 -4.16
N LEU A 21 -13.69 -8.12 -3.08
CA LEU A 21 -13.30 -9.50 -2.88
C LEU A 21 -14.15 -10.40 -3.80
N VAL A 22 -13.50 -11.31 -4.53
CA VAL A 22 -14.19 -12.32 -5.36
C VAL A 22 -14.79 -13.46 -4.51
N ALA A 23 -14.35 -13.57 -3.26
CA ALA A 23 -14.83 -14.50 -2.25
C ALA A 23 -14.45 -13.98 -0.86
N GLU A 24 -15.20 -14.38 0.17
CA GLU A 24 -14.89 -14.02 1.56
C GLU A 24 -13.49 -14.52 1.98
N LEU A 25 -12.85 -13.76 2.88
CA LEU A 25 -11.60 -14.22 3.49
C LEU A 25 -11.89 -15.34 4.49
N PRO A 26 -11.05 -16.39 4.52
CA PRO A 26 -11.10 -17.37 5.59
C PRO A 26 -11.06 -16.72 6.99
N PRO A 27 -11.73 -17.32 8.00
CA PRO A 27 -11.72 -16.80 9.36
C PRO A 27 -10.29 -16.58 9.88
N GLY A 28 -10.04 -15.42 10.48
CA GLY A 28 -8.73 -15.05 11.01
C GLY A 28 -7.76 -14.44 9.99
N LEU A 29 -8.16 -14.26 8.73
CA LEU A 29 -7.37 -13.54 7.72
C LEU A 29 -7.93 -12.13 7.48
N SER A 30 -7.02 -11.17 7.28
CA SER A 30 -7.34 -9.79 6.90
C SER A 30 -6.56 -9.41 5.64
N LEU A 31 -7.10 -8.47 4.85
CA LEU A 31 -6.33 -7.84 3.79
C LEU A 31 -5.25 -6.96 4.39
N ALA A 32 -4.04 -7.07 3.85
CA ALA A 32 -2.95 -6.16 4.14
C ALA A 32 -2.63 -5.38 2.86
N THR A 33 -2.68 -4.06 2.93
CA THR A 33 -2.16 -3.18 1.88
C THR A 33 -0.67 -3.03 2.09
N ARG A 34 0.13 -3.23 1.03
CA ARG A 34 1.58 -3.01 1.07
C ARG A 34 1.96 -1.92 0.09
N ASP A 35 2.37 -0.79 0.63
CA ASP A 35 2.92 0.30 -0.17
C ASP A 35 4.42 0.08 -0.41
N THR A 36 4.85 0.31 -1.65
CA THR A 36 6.26 0.15 -2.04
C THR A 36 6.74 1.42 -2.72
N ALA A 37 7.98 1.81 -2.42
CA ALA A 37 8.67 2.92 -3.06
C ALA A 37 9.87 2.38 -3.85
N GLY A 38 10.08 2.91 -5.05
CA GLY A 38 11.18 2.52 -5.92
C GLY A 38 11.77 3.72 -6.64
N VAL A 39 12.99 3.55 -7.17
CA VAL A 39 13.64 4.57 -8.00
C VAL A 39 13.53 4.16 -9.45
N ALA A 40 12.95 5.04 -10.28
CA ALA A 40 12.85 4.81 -11.72
C ALA A 40 14.24 4.61 -12.35
N LEU A 41 14.37 3.65 -13.25
CA LEU A 41 15.64 3.30 -13.89
C LEU A 41 16.27 4.48 -14.65
N ARG A 42 15.44 5.39 -15.16
CA ARG A 42 15.86 6.59 -15.92
C ARG A 42 15.78 7.88 -15.09
N ALA A 43 15.81 7.79 -13.77
CA ALA A 43 15.80 8.98 -12.92
C ALA A 43 17.03 9.85 -13.22
N SER A 44 16.82 11.15 -13.46
CA SER A 44 17.92 12.11 -13.70
C SER A 44 18.87 12.25 -12.50
N HIS A 45 18.37 11.95 -11.29
CA HIS A 45 19.13 12.05 -10.04
C HIS A 45 18.89 10.80 -9.17
N PRO A 46 19.42 9.62 -9.56
CA PRO A 46 19.08 8.36 -8.92
C PRO A 46 19.55 8.30 -7.45
N GLN A 47 20.67 8.94 -7.12
CA GLN A 47 21.17 8.98 -5.75
C GLN A 47 20.28 9.82 -4.83
N ALA A 48 19.89 11.02 -5.26
CA ALA A 48 18.96 11.87 -4.50
C ALA A 48 17.59 11.19 -4.31
N ALA A 49 17.11 10.47 -5.33
CA ALA A 49 15.89 9.68 -5.22
C ALA A 49 16.01 8.56 -4.17
N ARG A 50 17.15 7.85 -4.12
CA ARG A 50 17.41 6.82 -3.09
C ARG A 50 17.41 7.41 -1.68
N GLU A 51 18.09 8.54 -1.49
CA GLU A 51 18.10 9.21 -0.18
C GLU A 51 16.71 9.67 0.23
N ARG A 52 15.90 10.16 -0.72
CA ARG A 52 14.51 10.51 -0.46
C ARG A 52 13.66 9.30 -0.06
N VAL A 53 13.83 8.16 -0.73
CA VAL A 53 13.15 6.91 -0.31
C VAL A 53 13.55 6.54 1.11
N LYS A 54 14.85 6.52 1.43
CA LYS A 54 15.34 6.22 2.79
C LYS A 54 14.73 7.14 3.85
N LEU A 55 14.64 8.44 3.58
CA LEU A 55 14.04 9.41 4.50
C LEU A 55 12.55 9.11 4.73
N LEU A 56 11.81 8.83 3.66
CA LEU A 56 10.37 8.55 3.74
C LEU A 56 10.03 7.20 4.37
N THR A 57 10.92 6.20 4.24
CA THR A 57 10.70 4.86 4.79
C THR A 57 11.41 4.62 6.12
N GLY A 58 12.26 5.55 6.56
CA GLY A 58 13.03 5.42 7.80
C GLY A 58 12.17 5.51 9.06
N GLU A 59 12.80 5.18 10.20
CA GLU A 59 12.14 5.28 11.51
C GLU A 59 11.80 6.72 11.90
N ALA A 60 12.62 7.69 11.47
CA ALA A 60 12.39 9.10 11.74
C ALA A 60 11.04 9.62 11.22
N THR A 61 10.50 9.01 10.17
CA THR A 61 9.19 9.36 9.57
C THR A 61 8.10 8.35 9.93
N ALA A 62 8.36 7.39 10.82
CA ALA A 62 7.39 6.37 11.20
C ALA A 62 6.12 6.96 11.83
N TYR A 63 6.26 7.99 12.68
CA TYR A 63 5.12 8.70 13.25
C TYR A 63 4.27 9.38 12.17
N ASP A 64 4.92 10.11 11.26
CA ASP A 64 4.26 10.83 10.17
C ASP A 64 3.60 9.90 9.16
N ARG A 65 4.12 8.67 8.99
CA ARG A 65 3.48 7.60 8.20
C ARG A 65 2.27 7.01 8.93
N ARG A 66 2.38 6.76 10.23
CA ARG A 66 1.29 6.18 11.04
C ARG A 66 0.10 7.11 11.20
N ARG A 67 0.33 8.42 11.29
CA ARG A 67 -0.73 9.42 11.44
C ARG A 67 -1.84 9.34 10.35
N PRO A 68 -1.51 9.22 9.05
CA PRO A 68 -2.48 8.95 7.99
C PRO A 68 -2.87 7.46 7.82
N GLY A 69 -2.35 6.55 8.65
CA GLY A 69 -2.72 5.13 8.65
C GLY A 69 -1.80 4.19 7.88
N PHE A 70 -0.60 4.61 7.47
CA PHE A 70 0.40 3.69 6.92
C PHE A 70 1.07 2.92 8.07
N VAL A 71 1.16 1.59 7.91
CA VAL A 71 1.65 0.65 8.94
C VAL A 71 2.95 0.00 8.53
#